data_AF-A0A6J4S033-F1
#
_entry.id   AF-A0A6J4S033-F1
#
_cell.length_a   1.000
_cell.length_b   1.000
_cell.length_c   1.000
_cell.angle_alpha   90.00
_cell.angle_beta   90.00
_cell.angle_gamma   90.00
#
_symmetry.space_group_name_H-M   'P 1'
#
loop_
_entity.id
_entity.type
_entity.pdbx_description
1 polymer ?
#
loop_
_entity_poly.entity_id
_entity_poly.type
_entity_poly.pdbx_seq_one_letter_code
_entity_poly.pdbx_strand_id
1 'polypeptide(L)'
;MKQTLFLLMLYFSLAEEITGQDSIDYRIILLGSAGEINAAQKSVLEKAARQTISNKTIVLFLGNNIKPKGIGLPGDKAERSSEDILRSQYTEFRKKKIPVYFIPGNDDWDNGGPDGYKKIIRFNEFIKEQNDSLLQIVPKDACPGPFELNLNDNLVVVAMDSEWWLYPFDKHMEESDCECKKMQDALIKLDDIIQRNYNKTIILATSHSFKSYGPHGGYYPLKQHLFPLTRFNKNLFIPLPVVGSIYPLFRKTFP
;
A
#
# COMPACT_ATOMS: atom_id res chain seq x y z
N MET A 1 -46.30 -27.43 40.59
CA MET A 1 -45.29 -28.13 39.75
C MET A 1 -45.35 -27.75 38.27
N LYS A 2 -46.51 -27.71 37.60
CA LYS A 2 -46.57 -27.36 36.16
C LYS A 2 -46.21 -25.90 35.83
N GLN A 3 -46.57 -24.94 36.68
CA GLN A 3 -46.23 -23.51 36.45
C GLN A 3 -44.75 -23.19 36.70
N THR A 4 -44.12 -23.83 37.68
CA THR A 4 -42.68 -23.67 37.95
C THR A 4 -41.81 -24.27 36.86
N LEU A 5 -42.26 -25.34 36.20
CA LEU A 5 -41.55 -25.96 35.07
C LEU A 5 -41.61 -25.09 33.80
N PHE A 6 -42.71 -24.36 33.60
CA PHE A 6 -42.90 -23.48 32.44
C PHE A 6 -42.04 -22.22 32.53
N LEU A 7 -41.88 -21.65 33.73
CA LEU A 7 -40.97 -20.53 33.99
C LEU A 7 -39.49 -20.90 33.82
N LEU A 8 -39.10 -22.15 34.13
CA LEU A 8 -37.75 -22.63 33.88
C LEU A 8 -37.44 -22.85 32.39
N MET A 9 -38.41 -23.28 31.59
CA MET A 9 -38.26 -23.38 30.13
C MET A 9 -38.19 -22.01 29.45
N LEU A 10 -38.90 -21.00 29.96
CA LEU A 10 -38.80 -19.62 29.45
C LEU A 10 -37.44 -18.96 29.78
N TYR A 11 -36.83 -19.31 30.92
CA TYR A 11 -35.48 -18.86 31.26
C TYR A 11 -34.39 -19.53 30.42
N PHE A 12 -34.59 -20.78 30.01
CA PHE A 12 -33.64 -21.50 29.14
C PHE A 12 -33.72 -21.09 27.66
N SER A 13 -34.82 -20.47 27.23
CA SER A 13 -34.99 -19.98 25.85
C SER A 13 -34.56 -18.52 25.64
N LEU A 14 -34.17 -17.81 26.71
CA LEU A 14 -33.61 -16.46 26.67
C LEU A 14 -32.08 -16.41 26.79
N ALA A 15 -31.42 -17.58 26.84
CA ALA A 15 -29.97 -17.71 26.90
C ALA A 15 -29.35 -18.16 25.56
N GLU A 16 -30.02 -17.85 24.44
CA GLU A 16 -29.27 -17.73 23.19
C GLU A 16 -28.49 -16.41 23.29
N GLU A 17 -27.23 -16.52 23.71
CA GLU A 17 -26.25 -15.47 23.41
C GLU A 17 -26.24 -15.30 21.90
N ILE A 18 -26.90 -14.24 21.43
CA ILE A 18 -26.74 -13.72 20.09
C ILE A 18 -25.27 -13.27 20.01
N THR A 19 -24.39 -14.20 19.65
CA THR A 19 -23.01 -13.91 19.25
C THR A 19 -23.06 -13.29 17.84
N GLY A 20 -23.73 -12.14 17.74
CA GLY A 20 -23.95 -11.39 16.51
C GLY A 20 -22.72 -10.61 16.05
N GLN A 21 -21.53 -11.13 16.33
CA GLN A 21 -20.31 -10.59 15.77
C GLN A 21 -19.69 -11.70 14.93
N ASP A 22 -20.02 -11.67 13.63
CA ASP A 22 -19.36 -12.50 12.64
C ASP A 22 -17.86 -12.50 12.91
N SER A 23 -17.32 -13.69 13.16
CA SER A 23 -15.89 -13.83 13.41
C SER A 23 -15.15 -13.26 12.20
N ILE A 24 -14.15 -12.41 12.43
CA ILE A 24 -13.38 -11.82 11.33
C ILE A 24 -12.81 -12.95 10.47
N ASP A 25 -13.23 -12.99 9.20
CA ASP A 25 -12.76 -13.97 8.23
C ASP A 25 -11.30 -13.70 7.86
N TYR A 26 -11.02 -12.47 7.40
CA TYR A 26 -9.67 -12.00 7.10
C TYR A 26 -9.52 -10.51 7.42
N ARG A 27 -8.29 -10.08 7.71
CA ARG A 27 -7.91 -8.69 7.96
C ARG A 27 -6.76 -8.28 7.05
N ILE A 28 -6.90 -7.14 6.39
CA ILE A 28 -5.83 -6.56 5.57
C ILE A 28 -5.50 -5.19 6.17
N ILE A 29 -4.24 -4.99 6.52
CA ILE A 29 -3.75 -3.70 6.99
C ILE A 29 -3.05 -3.02 5.81
N LEU A 30 -3.54 -1.85 5.42
CA LEU A 30 -2.99 -1.04 4.34
C LEU A 30 -2.24 0.16 4.91
N LEU A 31 -0.96 0.29 4.58
CA LEU A 31 -0.09 1.38 5.02
C LEU A 31 0.51 2.05 3.80
N GLY A 32 0.48 3.38 3.68
CA GLY A 32 1.07 4.09 2.55
C GLY A 32 2.09 5.13 3.02
N SER A 33 3.10 5.40 2.20
CA SER A 33 4.10 6.45 2.46
C SER A 33 4.81 6.33 3.81
N ALA A 34 5.23 5.12 4.16
CA ALA A 34 5.97 4.79 5.39
C ALA A 34 7.50 4.88 5.19
N GLY A 35 7.98 5.73 4.29
CA GLY A 35 9.41 5.81 3.94
C GLY A 35 10.29 6.68 4.84
N GLU A 36 9.94 6.86 6.11
CA GLU A 36 10.74 7.63 7.07
C GLU A 36 10.95 6.84 8.38
N ILE A 37 11.77 7.38 9.30
CA ILE A 37 11.80 6.90 10.70
C ILE A 37 11.54 8.10 11.58
N ASN A 38 10.30 8.22 12.05
CA ASN A 38 9.88 9.29 12.96
C ASN A 38 8.89 8.77 14.01
N ALA A 39 8.65 9.56 15.06
CA ALA A 39 7.81 9.16 16.19
C ALA A 39 6.35 8.89 15.79
N ALA A 40 5.81 9.67 14.85
CA ALA A 40 4.44 9.50 14.38
C ALA A 40 4.27 8.17 13.63
N GLN A 41 5.19 7.88 12.72
CA GLN A 41 5.20 6.64 11.97
C GLN A 41 5.38 5.42 12.89
N LYS A 42 6.33 5.47 13.83
CA LYS A 42 6.51 4.40 14.82
C LYS A 42 5.20 4.13 15.57
N SER A 43 4.50 5.18 16.01
CA SER A 43 3.21 5.05 16.71
C SER A 43 2.14 4.37 15.84
N VAL A 44 2.06 4.71 14.55
CA VAL A 44 1.11 4.10 13.60
C VAL A 44 1.43 2.62 13.39
N LEU A 45 2.70 2.28 13.14
CA LEU A 45 3.14 0.90 12.93
C LEU A 45 2.88 0.04 14.17
N GLU A 46 3.18 0.54 15.37
CA GLU A 46 2.90 -0.17 16.61
C GLU A 46 1.40 -0.38 16.85
N LYS A 47 0.57 0.64 16.56
CA LYS A 47 -0.89 0.50 16.64
C LYS A 47 -1.40 -0.54 15.65
N ALA A 48 -0.91 -0.52 14.41
CA ALA A 48 -1.26 -1.49 13.39
C ALA A 48 -0.85 -2.91 13.79
N ALA A 49 0.37 -3.10 14.32
CA ALA A 49 0.86 -4.38 14.80
C ALA A 49 0.05 -4.95 15.98
N ARG A 50 -0.62 -4.10 16.77
CA ARG A 50 -1.56 -4.55 17.82
C ARG A 50 -2.92 -4.99 17.26
N GLN A 51 -3.27 -4.57 16.06
CA GLN A 51 -4.52 -4.94 15.38
C GLN A 51 -4.39 -6.23 14.55
N THR A 52 -3.26 -6.93 14.59
CA THR A 52 -3.08 -8.15 13.79
C THR A 52 -3.79 -9.35 14.41
N ILE A 53 -4.37 -10.22 13.58
CA ILE A 53 -4.95 -11.51 13.97
C ILE A 53 -4.08 -12.62 13.37
N SER A 54 -3.60 -13.53 14.20
CA SER A 54 -2.75 -14.65 13.75
C SER A 54 -3.43 -15.44 12.64
N ASN A 55 -2.68 -15.77 11.57
CA ASN A 55 -3.11 -16.52 10.39
C ASN A 55 -4.30 -15.92 9.59
N LYS A 56 -4.81 -14.76 9.99
CA LYS A 56 -5.93 -14.05 9.32
C LYS A 56 -5.58 -12.61 9.00
N THR A 57 -4.29 -12.28 8.95
CA THR A 57 -3.84 -10.92 8.68
C THR A 57 -2.68 -10.90 7.72
N ILE A 58 -2.73 -9.99 6.75
CA ILE A 58 -1.57 -9.53 6.00
C ILE A 58 -1.41 -8.02 6.14
N VAL A 59 -0.22 -7.53 5.83
CA VAL A 59 0.10 -6.10 5.73
C VAL A 59 0.56 -5.79 4.32
N LEU A 60 -0.05 -4.79 3.70
CA LEU A 60 0.37 -4.24 2.41
C LEU A 60 0.89 -2.83 2.60
N PHE A 61 2.12 -2.58 2.19
CA PHE A 61 2.69 -1.25 2.06
C PHE A 61 2.47 -0.73 0.62
N LEU A 62 1.69 0.33 0.46
CA LEU A 62 1.18 0.88 -0.80
C LEU A 62 2.10 1.96 -1.39
N GLY A 63 3.40 1.70 -1.43
CA GLY A 63 4.40 2.54 -2.08
C GLY A 63 4.91 3.71 -1.25
N ASN A 64 5.95 4.33 -1.80
CA ASN A 64 6.80 5.34 -1.15
C ASN A 64 7.35 4.80 0.17
N ASN A 65 7.91 3.59 0.06
CA ASN A 65 8.43 2.80 1.17
C ASN A 65 9.77 3.33 1.66
N ILE A 66 10.48 4.12 0.85
CA ILE A 66 11.78 4.70 1.20
C ILE A 66 11.90 6.09 0.59
N LYS A 67 12.01 7.12 1.45
CA LYS A 67 12.10 8.51 0.99
C LYS A 67 13.53 9.07 1.03
N PRO A 68 13.82 10.07 0.18
CA PRO A 68 12.97 10.59 -0.90
C PRO A 68 13.12 9.83 -2.23
N LYS A 69 14.10 8.94 -2.35
CA LYS A 69 14.56 8.39 -3.63
C LYS A 69 14.87 6.90 -3.55
N GLY A 70 14.07 6.12 -2.82
CA GLY A 70 14.22 4.68 -2.81
C GLY A 70 15.43 4.21 -2.02
N ILE A 71 15.73 2.91 -2.17
CA ILE A 71 16.89 2.29 -1.51
C ILE A 71 18.20 2.88 -2.06
N GLY A 72 19.19 3.07 -1.19
CA GLY A 72 20.54 3.43 -1.61
C GLY A 72 21.21 2.25 -2.32
N LEU A 73 21.94 2.54 -3.40
CA LEU A 73 22.74 1.54 -4.11
C LEU A 73 24.03 1.25 -3.33
N PRO A 74 24.70 0.11 -3.59
CA PRO A 74 25.96 -0.22 -2.94
C PRO A 74 27.00 0.92 -3.03
N GLY A 75 27.49 1.37 -1.88
CA GLY A 75 28.45 2.48 -1.76
C GLY A 75 27.80 3.86 -1.62
N ASP A 76 26.48 3.98 -1.74
CA ASP A 76 25.78 5.24 -1.48
C ASP A 76 25.82 5.61 0.00
N LYS A 77 25.91 6.90 0.30
CA LYS A 77 25.82 7.42 1.68
C LYS A 77 24.51 7.01 2.38
N ALA A 78 23.45 6.81 1.61
CA ALA A 78 22.11 6.47 2.09
C ALA A 78 21.84 4.96 2.14
N GLU A 79 22.79 4.10 1.71
CA GLU A 79 22.60 2.65 1.65
C GLU A 79 22.08 2.12 2.99
N ARG A 80 22.85 2.32 4.06
CA ARG A 80 22.48 1.78 5.38
C ARG A 80 21.18 2.36 5.94
N SER A 81 21.00 3.69 5.84
CA SER A 81 19.82 4.35 6.41
C SER A 81 18.53 3.96 5.68
N SER A 82 18.60 3.75 4.36
CA SER A 82 17.47 3.31 3.54
C SER A 82 17.02 1.89 3.87
N GLU A 83 17.95 0.97 4.13
CA GLU A 83 17.64 -0.37 4.62
C GLU A 83 17.02 -0.34 6.03
N ASP A 84 17.50 0.55 6.89
CA ASP A 84 16.97 0.68 8.25
C ASP A 84 15.52 1.23 8.23
N ILE A 85 15.19 2.10 7.27
CA ILE A 85 13.80 2.54 7.00
C ILE A 85 12.92 1.32 6.66
N LEU A 86 13.36 0.44 5.76
CA LEU A 86 12.61 -0.78 5.42
C LEU A 86 12.46 -1.71 6.63
N ARG A 87 13.54 -1.97 7.36
CA ARG A 87 13.53 -2.79 8.59
C ARG A 87 12.52 -2.27 9.60
N SER A 88 12.43 -0.96 9.78
CA SER A 88 11.49 -0.34 10.72
C SER A 88 10.03 -0.63 10.39
N GLN A 89 9.70 -0.87 9.13
CA GLN A 89 8.33 -1.07 8.66
C GLN A 89 7.83 -2.49 8.93
N TYR A 90 8.65 -3.53 8.65
CA TYR A 90 8.19 -4.91 8.71
C TYR A 90 8.47 -5.62 10.05
N THR A 91 9.46 -5.17 10.83
CA THR A 91 10.01 -5.93 11.97
C THR A 91 8.93 -6.38 12.96
N GLU A 92 8.04 -5.49 13.40
CA GLU A 92 7.01 -5.82 14.41
C GLU A 92 5.96 -6.81 13.88
N PHE A 93 5.62 -6.72 12.59
CA PHE A 93 4.71 -7.66 11.95
C PHE A 93 5.34 -9.04 11.78
N ARG A 94 6.62 -9.07 11.36
CA ARG A 94 7.36 -10.32 11.15
C ARG A 94 7.65 -11.07 12.46
N LYS A 95 7.90 -10.35 13.58
CA LYS A 95 7.96 -10.96 14.93
C LYS A 95 6.67 -11.72 15.30
N LYS A 96 5.52 -11.24 14.80
CA LYS A 96 4.20 -11.87 14.98
C LYS A 96 3.84 -12.86 13.87
N LYS A 97 4.78 -13.16 12.96
CA LYS A 97 4.61 -14.02 11.77
C LYS A 97 3.54 -13.53 10.79
N ILE A 98 3.20 -12.24 10.82
CA ILE A 98 2.22 -11.64 9.91
C ILE A 98 2.87 -11.38 8.56
N PRO A 99 2.35 -11.92 7.44
CA PRO A 99 2.92 -11.66 6.12
C PRO A 99 2.90 -10.17 5.75
N VAL A 100 3.98 -9.71 5.15
CA VAL A 100 4.19 -8.32 4.74
C VAL A 100 4.56 -8.29 3.27
N TYR A 101 3.83 -7.46 2.52
CA TYR A 101 4.08 -7.22 1.11
C TYR A 101 4.30 -5.73 0.84
N PHE A 102 5.34 -5.41 0.10
CA PHE A 102 5.63 -4.05 -0.36
C PHE A 102 5.25 -3.90 -1.81
N ILE A 103 4.45 -2.88 -2.13
CA ILE A 103 4.19 -2.44 -3.50
C ILE A 103 5.04 -1.18 -3.71
N PRO A 104 5.83 -1.08 -4.79
CA PRO A 104 6.59 0.13 -5.09
C PRO A 104 5.72 1.35 -5.39
N GLY A 105 6.23 2.54 -5.07
CA GLY A 105 5.70 3.82 -5.51
C GLY A 105 6.77 4.71 -6.14
N ASN A 106 6.39 5.91 -6.54
CA ASN A 106 7.28 6.88 -7.18
C ASN A 106 8.60 7.12 -6.42
N ASP A 107 8.56 7.33 -5.10
CA ASP A 107 9.79 7.56 -4.33
C ASP A 107 10.73 6.36 -4.41
N ASP A 108 10.19 5.13 -4.43
CA ASP A 108 10.97 3.89 -4.54
C ASP A 108 11.66 3.76 -5.91
N TRP A 109 11.00 4.25 -6.97
CA TRP A 109 11.51 4.37 -8.35
C TRP A 109 12.38 5.62 -8.56
N ASP A 110 13.25 5.94 -7.59
CA ASP A 110 14.13 7.12 -7.63
C ASP A 110 13.39 8.46 -7.82
N ASN A 111 12.10 8.53 -7.43
CA ASN A 111 11.22 9.67 -7.71
C ASN A 111 11.24 10.02 -9.22
N GLY A 112 11.08 8.99 -10.06
CA GLY A 112 11.10 9.09 -11.52
C GLY A 112 12.47 9.39 -12.11
N GLY A 113 13.56 9.17 -11.37
CA GLY A 113 14.94 9.38 -11.81
C GLY A 113 15.54 8.16 -12.54
N PRO A 114 16.70 8.30 -13.21
CA PRO A 114 17.25 7.28 -14.10
C PRO A 114 17.70 5.99 -13.41
N ASP A 115 17.93 6.01 -12.11
CA ASP A 115 18.33 4.81 -11.35
C ASP A 115 17.15 4.04 -10.76
N GLY A 116 15.90 4.42 -11.06
CA GLY A 116 14.69 3.80 -10.51
C GLY A 116 14.66 2.28 -10.70
N TYR A 117 14.96 1.78 -11.90
CA TYR A 117 15.02 0.34 -12.16
C TYR A 117 16.04 -0.37 -11.24
N LYS A 118 17.28 0.13 -11.18
CA LYS A 118 18.35 -0.45 -10.33
C LYS A 118 17.94 -0.45 -8.86
N LYS A 119 17.26 0.59 -8.40
CA LYS A 119 16.79 0.71 -7.02
C LYS A 119 15.69 -0.27 -6.69
N ILE A 120 14.75 -0.53 -7.60
CA ILE A 120 13.74 -1.58 -7.39
C ILE A 120 14.37 -2.97 -7.35
N ILE A 121 15.35 -3.24 -8.22
CA ILE A 121 16.12 -4.50 -8.18
C ILE A 121 16.84 -4.63 -6.84
N ARG A 122 17.55 -3.60 -6.39
CA ARG A 122 18.25 -3.60 -5.09
C ARG A 122 17.28 -3.74 -3.91
N PHE A 123 16.09 -3.15 -3.97
CA PHE A 123 15.07 -3.31 -2.93
C PHE A 123 14.57 -4.76 -2.89
N ASN A 124 14.32 -5.36 -4.05
CA ASN A 124 13.96 -6.77 -4.14
C ASN A 124 15.05 -7.70 -3.60
N GLU A 125 16.32 -7.44 -3.93
CA GLU A 125 17.47 -8.17 -3.37
C GLU A 125 17.54 -8.03 -1.84
N PHE A 126 17.42 -6.81 -1.32
CA PHE A 126 17.41 -6.55 0.12
C PHE A 126 16.35 -7.37 0.86
N ILE A 127 15.14 -7.44 0.29
CA ILE A 127 14.05 -8.23 0.87
C ILE A 127 14.36 -9.73 0.78
N LYS A 128 14.91 -10.22 -0.35
CA LYS A 128 15.34 -11.62 -0.52
C LYS A 128 16.44 -12.01 0.49
N GLU A 129 17.39 -11.12 0.78
CA GLU A 129 18.48 -11.33 1.76
C GLU A 129 17.97 -11.62 3.19
N GLN A 130 16.74 -11.22 3.51
CA GLN A 130 16.14 -11.51 4.82
C GLN A 130 15.76 -12.99 4.99
N ASN A 131 15.76 -13.78 3.90
CA ASN A 131 15.43 -15.20 3.89
C ASN A 131 14.09 -15.54 4.59
N ASP A 132 13.08 -14.67 4.39
CA ASP A 132 11.76 -14.80 4.98
C ASP A 132 10.68 -14.88 3.89
N SER A 133 10.08 -16.04 3.72
CA SER A 133 9.07 -16.29 2.67
C SER A 133 7.79 -15.47 2.83
N LEU A 134 7.52 -14.92 4.01
CA LEU A 134 6.36 -14.08 4.29
C LEU A 134 6.70 -12.58 4.24
N LEU A 135 7.89 -12.21 3.77
CA LEU A 135 8.30 -10.84 3.52
C LEU A 135 8.66 -10.70 2.03
N GLN A 136 7.87 -9.93 1.27
CA GLN A 136 8.07 -9.85 -0.18
C GLN A 136 7.85 -8.43 -0.69
N ILE A 137 8.56 -8.07 -1.76
CA ILE A 137 8.13 -7.02 -2.68
C ILE A 137 7.24 -7.66 -3.75
N VAL A 138 6.14 -7.01 -4.10
CA VAL A 138 5.17 -7.49 -5.09
C VAL A 138 4.69 -6.34 -5.98
N PRO A 139 4.70 -6.53 -7.30
CA PRO A 139 5.33 -7.63 -8.04
C PRO A 139 6.86 -7.67 -7.85
N LYS A 140 7.47 -8.84 -8.04
CA LYS A 140 8.92 -9.04 -7.85
C LYS A 140 9.70 -8.51 -9.04
N ASP A 141 11.02 -8.32 -8.83
CA ASP A 141 12.00 -8.15 -9.91
C ASP A 141 11.65 -7.02 -10.91
N ALA A 142 11.08 -5.92 -10.40
CA ALA A 142 10.64 -4.75 -11.19
C ALA A 142 9.61 -5.06 -12.29
N CYS A 143 8.81 -6.13 -12.12
CA CYS A 143 7.72 -6.47 -13.03
C CYS A 143 6.49 -5.58 -12.81
N PRO A 144 5.68 -5.34 -13.86
CA PRO A 144 4.45 -4.54 -13.74
C PRO A 144 3.34 -5.24 -12.92
N GLY A 145 3.43 -6.56 -12.80
CA GLY A 145 2.32 -7.40 -12.33
C GLY A 145 1.36 -7.76 -13.47
N PRO A 146 0.14 -8.22 -13.16
CA PRO A 146 -0.44 -8.35 -11.82
C PRO A 146 0.11 -9.52 -10.99
N PHE A 147 0.28 -9.30 -9.69
CA PHE A 147 0.58 -10.35 -8.70
C PHE A 147 -0.71 -10.75 -7.98
N GLU A 148 -1.14 -11.99 -8.15
CA GLU A 148 -2.35 -12.54 -7.53
C GLU A 148 -2.03 -13.23 -6.19
N LEU A 149 -2.66 -12.76 -5.11
CA LEU A 149 -2.55 -13.34 -3.77
C LEU A 149 -3.93 -13.78 -3.29
N ASN A 150 -4.19 -15.08 -3.39
CA ASN A 150 -5.40 -15.71 -2.88
C ASN A 150 -5.31 -15.83 -1.35
N LEU A 151 -6.20 -15.15 -0.62
CA LEU A 151 -6.19 -15.13 0.84
C LEU A 151 -7.11 -16.20 1.44
N ASN A 152 -8.28 -16.39 0.83
CA ASN A 152 -9.23 -17.46 1.15
C ASN A 152 -10.22 -17.68 -0.02
N ASP A 153 -11.23 -18.51 0.21
CA ASP A 153 -12.22 -18.88 -0.82
C ASP A 153 -13.03 -17.70 -1.35
N ASN A 154 -13.11 -16.59 -0.61
CA ASN A 154 -13.95 -15.43 -0.93
C ASN A 154 -13.16 -14.13 -1.14
N LEU A 155 -11.83 -14.14 -0.98
CA LEU A 155 -11.01 -12.93 -0.99
C LEU A 155 -9.67 -13.15 -1.70
N VAL A 156 -9.39 -12.27 -2.66
CA VAL A 156 -8.13 -12.20 -3.39
C VAL A 156 -7.61 -10.76 -3.41
N VAL A 157 -6.31 -10.61 -3.23
CA VAL A 157 -5.59 -9.36 -3.46
C VAL A 157 -4.86 -9.47 -4.79
N VAL A 158 -4.97 -8.44 -5.61
CA VAL A 158 -4.21 -8.31 -6.85
C VAL A 158 -3.33 -7.07 -6.73
N ALA A 159 -2.02 -7.24 -6.67
CA ALA A 159 -1.07 -6.14 -6.56
C ALA A 159 -0.48 -5.80 -7.93
N MET A 160 -0.38 -4.51 -8.25
CA MET A 160 0.28 -4.03 -9.46
C MET A 160 1.23 -2.90 -9.13
N ASP A 161 2.38 -2.87 -9.81
CA ASP A 161 3.27 -1.73 -9.76
C ASP A 161 2.74 -0.66 -10.72
N SER A 162 1.99 0.30 -10.18
CA SER A 162 1.47 1.43 -10.96
C SER A 162 2.55 2.39 -11.45
N GLU A 163 3.69 2.49 -10.75
CA GLU A 163 4.77 3.41 -11.12
C GLU A 163 5.55 2.89 -12.32
N TRP A 164 5.65 1.57 -12.50
CA TRP A 164 6.24 0.95 -13.69
C TRP A 164 5.71 1.54 -15.02
N TRP A 165 4.43 1.93 -15.05
CA TRP A 165 3.71 2.47 -16.21
C TRP A 165 4.05 3.94 -16.48
N LEU A 166 4.45 4.66 -15.44
CA LEU A 166 4.77 6.09 -15.47
C LEU A 166 6.29 6.32 -15.60
N TYR A 167 7.09 5.36 -15.16
CA TYR A 167 8.53 5.45 -15.16
C TYR A 167 9.09 5.66 -16.57
N PRO A 168 9.79 6.78 -16.83
CA PRO A 168 10.09 7.22 -18.20
C PRO A 168 11.36 6.59 -18.80
N PHE A 169 12.19 5.94 -17.97
CA PHE A 169 13.42 5.32 -18.44
C PHE A 169 13.21 3.84 -18.77
N ASP A 170 14.22 3.25 -19.40
CA ASP A 170 14.24 1.83 -19.71
C ASP A 170 14.16 0.99 -18.42
N LYS A 171 13.36 -0.07 -18.51
CA LYS A 171 13.11 -1.04 -17.43
C LYS A 171 13.73 -2.40 -17.76
N HIS A 172 14.50 -2.52 -18.85
CA HIS A 172 15.21 -3.74 -19.26
C HIS A 172 14.27 -4.95 -19.35
N MET A 173 13.10 -4.75 -19.95
CA MET A 173 12.05 -5.77 -20.00
C MET A 173 12.38 -6.89 -20.99
N GLU A 174 13.22 -6.65 -21.99
CA GLU A 174 13.63 -7.71 -22.93
C GLU A 174 14.41 -8.80 -22.19
N GLU A 175 15.31 -8.40 -21.29
CA GLU A 175 16.16 -9.28 -20.48
C GLU A 175 15.49 -9.76 -19.19
N SER A 176 14.36 -9.20 -18.79
CA SER A 176 13.69 -9.57 -17.54
C SER A 176 12.93 -10.90 -17.64
N ASP A 177 12.79 -11.58 -16.51
CA ASP A 177 11.97 -12.80 -16.33
C ASP A 177 10.48 -12.50 -16.10
N CYS A 178 10.04 -11.26 -16.36
CA CYS A 178 8.65 -10.87 -16.17
C CYS A 178 7.72 -11.55 -17.18
N GLU A 179 6.62 -12.13 -16.69
CA GLU A 179 5.56 -12.69 -17.55
C GLU A 179 4.95 -11.62 -18.45
N CYS A 180 4.65 -10.45 -17.87
CA CYS A 180 4.11 -9.31 -18.59
C CYS A 180 5.24 -8.30 -18.87
N LYS A 181 5.54 -8.07 -20.15
CA LYS A 181 6.58 -7.12 -20.59
C LYS A 181 5.98 -5.85 -21.20
N LYS A 182 4.71 -5.89 -21.59
CA LYS A 182 3.96 -4.74 -22.12
C LYS A 182 2.74 -4.43 -21.27
N MET A 183 2.28 -3.19 -21.40
CA MET A 183 1.05 -2.67 -20.80
C MET A 183 -0.15 -3.58 -21.09
N GLN A 184 -0.31 -3.98 -22.36
CA GLN A 184 -1.43 -4.79 -22.82
C GLN A 184 -1.42 -6.19 -22.21
N ASP A 185 -0.24 -6.80 -22.08
CA ASP A 185 -0.10 -8.13 -21.47
C ASP A 185 -0.56 -8.11 -20.02
N ALA A 186 -0.15 -7.08 -19.26
CA ALA A 186 -0.55 -6.90 -17.87
C ALA A 186 -2.07 -6.69 -17.73
N LEU A 187 -2.71 -5.95 -18.65
CA LEU A 187 -4.17 -5.76 -18.65
C LEU A 187 -4.93 -7.04 -19.01
N ILE A 188 -4.45 -7.80 -20.00
CA ILE A 188 -5.04 -9.10 -20.37
C ILE A 188 -4.95 -10.07 -19.19
N LYS A 189 -3.80 -10.11 -18.52
CA LYS A 189 -3.60 -10.96 -17.34
C LYS A 189 -4.47 -10.52 -16.16
N LEU A 190 -4.66 -9.22 -15.98
CA LEU A 190 -5.57 -8.68 -14.96
C LEU A 190 -7.01 -9.09 -15.24
N ASP A 191 -7.47 -8.99 -16.49
CA ASP A 191 -8.81 -9.45 -16.88
C ASP A 191 -8.98 -10.95 -16.62
N ASP A 192 -8.00 -11.79 -16.99
CA ASP A 192 -8.00 -13.22 -16.66
C ASP A 192 -8.14 -13.49 -15.15
N ILE A 193 -7.36 -12.78 -14.31
CA ILE A 193 -7.47 -12.91 -12.85
C ILE A 193 -8.87 -12.51 -12.36
N ILE A 194 -9.43 -11.43 -12.89
CA ILE A 194 -10.78 -10.95 -12.53
C ILE A 194 -11.82 -12.00 -12.91
N GLN A 195 -11.76 -12.55 -14.13
CA GLN A 195 -12.69 -13.57 -14.60
C GLN A 195 -12.59 -14.85 -13.77
N ARG A 196 -11.37 -15.31 -13.43
CA ARG A 196 -11.18 -16.50 -12.59
C ARG A 196 -11.67 -16.34 -11.16
N ASN A 197 -11.75 -15.10 -10.66
CA ASN A 197 -12.16 -14.78 -9.30
C ASN A 197 -13.50 -14.01 -9.26
N TYR A 198 -14.36 -14.15 -10.28
CA TYR A 198 -15.62 -13.41 -10.42
C TYR A 198 -16.57 -13.56 -9.22
N ASN A 199 -16.44 -14.66 -8.46
CA ASN A 199 -17.24 -14.97 -7.28
C ASN A 199 -16.59 -14.53 -5.96
N LYS A 200 -15.40 -13.92 -6.00
CA LYS A 200 -14.66 -13.43 -4.83
C LYS A 200 -14.72 -11.91 -4.74
N THR A 201 -14.45 -11.40 -3.54
CA THR A 201 -14.03 -10.01 -3.36
C THR A 201 -12.61 -9.85 -3.89
N ILE A 202 -12.42 -8.94 -4.83
CA ILE A 202 -11.12 -8.62 -5.41
C ILE A 202 -10.65 -7.26 -4.88
N ILE A 203 -9.49 -7.23 -4.22
CA ILE A 203 -8.84 -6.00 -3.80
C ILE A 203 -7.68 -5.71 -4.75
N LEU A 204 -7.84 -4.71 -5.60
CA LEU A 204 -6.75 -4.19 -6.43
C LEU A 204 -5.88 -3.22 -5.61
N ALA A 205 -4.63 -3.58 -5.38
CA ALA A 205 -3.67 -2.82 -4.58
C ALA A 205 -2.60 -2.19 -5.49
N THR A 206 -2.47 -0.87 -5.42
CA THR A 206 -1.53 -0.05 -6.19
C THR A 206 -1.07 1.14 -5.35
N SER A 207 0.05 1.78 -5.72
CA SER A 207 0.48 3.01 -5.07
C SER A 207 -0.28 4.24 -5.57
N HIS A 208 -0.56 4.31 -6.88
CA HIS A 208 -1.31 5.41 -7.47
C HIS A 208 -2.82 5.18 -7.41
N SER A 209 -3.55 6.18 -6.94
CA SER A 209 -5.01 6.15 -6.95
C SER A 209 -5.55 6.41 -8.37
N PHE A 210 -6.46 5.56 -8.85
CA PHE A 210 -7.24 5.82 -10.07
C PHE A 210 -8.15 7.05 -9.95
N LYS A 211 -8.56 7.38 -8.72
CA LYS A 211 -9.33 8.58 -8.40
C LYS A 211 -8.91 9.11 -7.03
N SER A 212 -8.60 10.40 -6.94
CA SER A 212 -8.21 11.06 -5.69
C SER A 212 -9.08 12.29 -5.44
N TYR A 213 -9.54 12.47 -4.20
CA TYR A 213 -10.19 13.70 -3.74
C TYR A 213 -9.25 14.60 -2.93
N GLY A 214 -7.95 14.29 -2.95
CA GLY A 214 -6.92 15.07 -2.30
C GLY A 214 -6.13 15.95 -3.29
N PRO A 215 -5.01 16.53 -2.82
CA PRO A 215 -4.13 17.35 -3.63
C PRO A 215 -3.65 16.68 -4.93
N HIS A 216 -3.43 15.36 -4.91
CA HIS A 216 -3.03 14.60 -6.10
C HIS A 216 -4.11 14.59 -7.19
N GLY A 217 -5.39 14.69 -6.83
CA GLY A 217 -6.50 14.83 -7.79
C GLY A 217 -6.87 16.29 -8.11
N GLY A 218 -6.03 17.25 -7.73
CA GLY A 218 -6.29 18.69 -7.95
C GLY A 218 -7.31 19.29 -6.98
N TYR A 219 -7.67 18.61 -5.89
CA TYR A 219 -8.60 19.12 -4.89
C TYR A 219 -7.86 19.85 -3.77
N TYR A 220 -8.18 21.14 -3.62
CA TYR A 220 -7.54 22.04 -2.67
C TYR A 220 -8.60 22.82 -1.88
N PRO A 221 -8.40 23.05 -0.57
CA PRO A 221 -9.33 23.85 0.22
C PRO A 221 -9.29 25.31 -0.24
N LEU A 222 -10.38 26.05 -0.03
CA LEU A 222 -10.48 27.48 -0.40
C LEU A 222 -9.31 28.31 0.16
N LYS A 223 -8.79 27.93 1.34
CA LYS A 223 -7.59 28.54 1.92
C LYS A 223 -6.38 28.51 0.99
N GLN A 224 -6.16 27.44 0.23
CA GLN A 224 -5.02 27.35 -0.70
C GLN A 224 -5.26 28.15 -1.99
N HIS A 225 -6.51 28.30 -2.41
CA HIS A 225 -6.86 29.20 -3.51
C HIS A 225 -6.61 30.66 -3.12
N LEU A 226 -7.06 31.08 -1.94
CA LEU A 226 -6.93 32.46 -1.48
C LEU A 226 -5.53 32.79 -0.93
N PHE A 227 -4.89 31.88 -0.21
CA PHE A 227 -3.62 32.10 0.51
C PHE A 227 -2.61 30.97 0.21
N PRO A 228 -2.14 30.85 -1.05
CA PRO A 228 -1.31 29.72 -1.47
C PRO A 228 0.02 29.60 -0.72
N LEU A 229 0.57 30.73 -0.25
CA LEU A 229 1.83 30.76 0.49
C LEU A 229 1.75 30.08 1.86
N THR A 230 0.53 29.88 2.39
CA THR A 230 0.32 29.14 3.64
C THR A 230 0.75 27.67 3.56
N ARG A 231 0.97 27.15 2.34
CA ARG A 231 1.53 25.82 2.10
C ARG A 231 3.01 25.71 2.47
N PHE A 232 3.80 26.77 2.27
CA PHE A 232 5.22 26.79 2.60
C PHE A 232 5.46 27.27 4.02
N ASN A 233 4.69 28.27 4.48
CA ASN A 233 4.73 28.76 5.85
C ASN A 233 3.31 29.04 6.33
N LYS A 234 2.86 28.32 7.37
CA LYS A 234 1.49 28.38 7.89
C LYS A 234 1.04 29.78 8.30
N ASN A 235 1.97 30.71 8.57
CA ASN A 235 1.69 32.07 9.02
C ASN A 235 1.61 33.09 7.87
N LEU A 236 1.88 32.70 6.63
CA LEU A 236 1.96 33.62 5.49
C LEU A 236 0.60 33.79 4.80
N PHE A 237 -0.30 34.52 5.45
CA PHE A 237 -1.66 34.82 4.96
C PHE A 237 -1.70 36.00 3.98
N ILE A 238 -0.98 35.88 2.86
CA ILE A 238 -1.00 36.87 1.79
C ILE A 238 -2.05 36.45 0.75
N PRO A 239 -3.10 37.25 0.50
CA PRO A 239 -4.16 36.89 -0.43
C PRO A 239 -3.66 36.97 -1.87
N LEU A 240 -3.61 35.83 -2.56
CA LEU A 240 -3.21 35.69 -3.96
C LEU A 240 -4.19 34.76 -4.71
N PRO A 241 -5.48 35.12 -4.83
CA PRO A 241 -6.55 34.24 -5.33
C PRO A 241 -6.32 33.68 -6.74
N VAL A 242 -5.76 34.51 -7.63
CA VAL A 242 -5.45 34.11 -9.01
C VAL A 242 -4.29 33.12 -9.02
N VAL A 243 -3.14 33.51 -8.44
CA VAL A 243 -1.93 32.66 -8.38
C VAL A 243 -2.20 31.36 -7.63
N GLY A 244 -2.95 31.42 -6.53
CA GLY A 244 -3.28 30.26 -5.71
C GLY A 244 -4.23 29.29 -6.37
N SER A 245 -4.94 29.70 -7.42
CA SER A 245 -5.81 28.83 -8.22
C SER A 245 -5.13 28.25 -9.46
N ILE A 246 -4.03 28.85 -9.95
CA ILE A 246 -3.29 28.34 -11.12
C ILE A 246 -2.77 26.93 -10.88
N TYR A 247 -2.10 26.70 -9.75
CA TYR A 247 -1.51 25.39 -9.45
C TYR A 247 -2.57 24.28 -9.25
N PRO A 248 -3.66 24.50 -8.46
CA PRO A 248 -4.82 23.60 -8.42
C PRO A 248 -5.43 23.29 -9.79
N LEU A 249 -5.66 24.32 -10.61
CA LEU A 249 -6.25 24.16 -11.94
C LEU A 249 -5.32 23.35 -12.85
N PHE A 250 -4.04 23.73 -12.93
CA PHE A 250 -3.05 23.00 -13.73
C PHE A 250 -3.01 21.52 -13.34
N ARG A 251 -2.96 21.21 -12.04
CA ARG A 251 -2.92 19.84 -11.53
C ARG A 251 -4.23 19.06 -11.74
N LYS A 252 -5.36 19.76 -11.85
CA LYS A 252 -6.66 19.15 -12.17
C LYS A 252 -6.79 18.86 -13.68
N THR A 253 -6.24 19.74 -14.52
CA THR A 253 -6.38 19.67 -15.99
C THR A 253 -5.31 18.79 -16.63
N PHE A 254 -4.09 18.78 -16.07
CA PHE A 254 -2.95 17.99 -16.52
C PHE A 254 -2.54 17.05 -15.38
N PRO A 255 -3.11 15.82 -15.35
CA PRO A 255 -2.79 14.81 -14.35
C PRO A 255 -1.36 14.27 -14.46
#